data_AF-A0A925ZPZ1-F1
#
_entry.id   AF-A0A925ZPZ1-F1
#
_cell.length_a   1.000
_cell.length_b   1.000
_cell.length_c   1.000
_cell.angle_alpha   90.00
_cell.angle_beta   90.00
_cell.angle_gamma   90.00
#
_symmetry.space_group_name_H-M   'P 1'
#
loop_
_entity.id
_entity.type
_entity.pdbx_description
1 polymer ?
#
loop_
_entity_poly.entity_id
_entity_poly.type
_entity_poly.pdbx_seq_one_letter_code
_entity_poly.pdbx_strand_id
1 'polypeptide(L)'
;GDAPWPPHYEKQAGEPDRVAPSRAKKKTSARSKTAKRHAEHPLIEIARAQHEADARVGLERWKARHADIVKYLEPNDVLVDKMRGRYKTWTRIRIDLQHVPEAERPAQEPLDHDEAVGWEAELPAGGARRGGVEPEDP
;
A
#
# COMPACT_ATOMS: atom_id res chain seq x y z
N GLY A 1 43.29 -27.00 -26.79
CA GLY A 1 42.70 -25.88 -27.53
C GLY A 1 41.44 -25.50 -26.79
N ASP A 2 41.54 -24.47 -25.95
CA ASP A 2 40.39 -23.89 -25.30
C ASP A 2 39.76 -22.92 -26.31
N ALA A 3 38.52 -23.19 -26.72
CA ALA A 3 37.85 -22.31 -27.66
C ALA A 3 37.54 -20.99 -26.93
N PRO A 4 37.94 -19.82 -27.47
CA PRO A 4 37.69 -18.55 -26.83
C PRO A 4 36.18 -18.35 -26.73
N TRP A 5 35.70 -18.28 -25.49
CA TRP A 5 34.33 -17.91 -25.12
C TRP A 5 33.85 -16.67 -25.91
N PRO A 6 32.52 -16.52 -26.08
CA PRO A 6 31.89 -16.02 -27.30
C PRO A 6 32.47 -14.68 -27.76
N PRO A 7 32.65 -14.51 -29.08
CA PRO A 7 33.30 -13.34 -29.65
C PRO A 7 32.57 -12.07 -29.19
N HIS A 8 33.30 -11.17 -28.54
CA HIS A 8 32.88 -9.79 -28.39
C HIS A 8 32.88 -9.15 -29.78
N TYR A 9 31.83 -9.38 -30.57
CA TYR A 9 31.58 -8.58 -31.76
C TYR A 9 31.37 -7.14 -31.31
N GLU A 10 32.18 -6.24 -31.85
CA GLU A 10 32.01 -4.80 -31.67
C GLU A 10 30.58 -4.40 -32.05
N LYS A 11 30.01 -3.46 -31.29
CA LYS A 11 28.64 -3.01 -31.50
C LYS A 11 28.53 -2.38 -32.89
N GLN A 12 27.72 -2.96 -33.77
CA GLN A 12 27.55 -2.43 -35.12
C GLN A 12 26.62 -1.20 -35.12
N ALA A 13 26.80 -0.33 -36.12
CA ALA A 13 25.94 0.83 -36.31
C ALA A 13 24.49 0.37 -36.52
N GLY A 14 23.58 0.80 -35.63
CA GLY A 14 22.17 0.43 -35.66
C GLY A 14 21.76 -0.70 -34.71
N GLU A 15 22.70 -1.33 -33.99
CA GLU A 15 22.34 -2.35 -33.01
C GLU A 15 21.72 -1.73 -31.73
N PRO A 16 20.54 -2.22 -31.28
CA PRO A 16 19.92 -1.72 -30.05
C PRO A 16 20.80 -2.00 -28.82
N ASP A 17 20.55 -1.26 -27.73
CA ASP A 17 21.29 -1.48 -26.49
C ASP A 17 21.12 -2.92 -25.99
N ARG A 18 22.25 -3.63 -25.81
CA ARG A 18 22.33 -4.98 -25.25
C ARG A 18 22.05 -4.98 -23.75
N VAL A 19 20.88 -4.49 -23.36
CA VAL A 19 20.37 -4.50 -21.99
C VAL A 19 19.01 -5.17 -21.98
N ALA A 20 18.70 -5.86 -20.88
CA ALA A 20 17.36 -6.40 -20.68
C ALA A 20 16.30 -5.29 -20.88
N PRO A 21 15.16 -5.57 -21.54
CA PRO A 21 14.15 -4.56 -21.88
C PRO A 21 13.60 -3.81 -20.65
N SER A 22 13.58 -4.43 -19.47
CA SER A 22 13.23 -3.78 -18.20
C SER A 22 14.20 -2.67 -17.79
N ARG A 23 15.49 -2.82 -18.09
CA ARG A 23 16.54 -1.81 -17.85
C ARG A 23 16.51 -0.71 -18.91
N ALA A 24 16.23 -1.06 -20.17
CA ALA A 24 16.01 -0.07 -21.24
C ALA A 24 14.82 0.84 -20.94
N LYS A 25 13.69 0.28 -20.46
CA LYS A 25 12.48 1.04 -20.11
C LYS A 25 12.68 1.99 -18.93
N LYS A 26 13.64 1.71 -18.05
CA LYS A 26 14.01 2.60 -16.92
C LYS A 26 14.78 3.85 -17.38
N LYS A 27 15.51 3.78 -18.51
CA LYS A 27 16.19 4.94 -19.11
C LYS A 27 15.21 5.90 -19.78
N THR A 28 14.18 5.38 -20.43
CA THR A 28 13.18 6.21 -21.16
C THR A 28 12.01 6.64 -20.28
N SER A 29 11.68 5.87 -19.23
CA SER A 29 10.74 6.31 -18.22
C SER A 29 11.49 6.93 -17.04
N ALA A 30 11.80 8.22 -17.17
CA ALA A 30 11.81 9.10 -16.00
C ALA A 30 10.35 9.25 -15.50
N ARG A 31 9.70 8.13 -15.13
CA ARG A 31 8.42 8.18 -14.44
C ARG A 31 8.73 8.78 -13.08
N SER A 32 8.33 10.03 -12.89
CA SER A 32 8.35 10.71 -11.60
C SER A 32 7.96 9.72 -10.51
N LYS A 33 8.79 9.61 -9.46
CA LYS A 33 8.50 8.81 -8.25
C LYS A 33 7.25 9.29 -7.50
N THR A 34 6.56 10.30 -8.03
CA THR A 34 5.39 10.98 -7.47
C THR A 34 4.11 10.78 -8.31
N ALA A 35 4.06 9.82 -9.24
CA ALA A 35 2.76 9.40 -9.77
C ALA A 35 2.10 8.47 -8.73
N LYS A 36 1.40 9.05 -7.75
CA LYS A 36 0.51 8.29 -6.85
C LYS A 36 -0.41 7.47 -7.75
N ARG A 37 -0.40 6.14 -7.61
CA ARG A 37 -1.43 5.30 -8.24
C ARG A 37 -2.76 5.81 -7.71
N HIS A 38 -3.62 6.30 -8.60
CA HIS A 38 -5.01 6.53 -8.25
C HIS A 38 -5.57 5.17 -7.86
N ALA A 39 -5.96 5.01 -6.59
CA ALA A 39 -6.71 3.83 -6.20
C ALA A 39 -8.00 3.85 -7.01
N GLU A 40 -8.22 2.81 -7.82
CA GLU A 40 -9.41 2.67 -8.67
C GLU A 40 -10.68 2.57 -7.82
N HIS A 41 -10.53 2.17 -6.55
CA HIS A 41 -11.58 2.03 -5.57
C HIS A 41 -11.40 3.01 -4.40
N PRO A 42 -12.47 3.70 -3.95
CA PRO A 42 -12.44 4.60 -2.81
C PRO A 42 -12.41 3.79 -1.48
N LEU A 43 -11.25 3.27 -1.12
CA LEU A 43 -11.06 2.48 0.10
C LEU A 43 -10.64 3.32 1.31
N ILE A 44 -11.24 3.03 2.46
CA ILE A 44 -10.84 3.55 3.77
C ILE A 44 -10.45 2.43 4.73
N GLU A 45 -9.46 2.67 5.58
CA GLU A 45 -9.07 1.78 6.69
C GLU A 45 -9.93 2.11 7.91
N ILE A 46 -10.59 1.12 8.50
CA ILE A 46 -11.49 1.34 9.64
C ILE A 46 -10.87 0.89 10.96
N ALA A 47 -10.29 -0.31 10.95
CA ALA A 47 -9.78 -0.94 12.16
C ALA A 47 -8.52 -1.75 11.86
N ARG A 48 -7.64 -1.81 12.87
CA ARG A 48 -6.47 -2.68 12.87
C ARG A 48 -6.26 -3.25 14.27
N ALA A 49 -6.13 -4.57 14.35
CA ALA A 49 -5.89 -5.25 15.61
C ALA A 49 -5.10 -6.56 15.40
N GLN A 50 -4.52 -7.11 16.47
CA GLN A 50 -3.86 -8.42 16.40
C GLN A 50 -4.88 -9.53 16.12
N HIS A 51 -6.00 -9.53 16.85
CA HIS A 51 -7.07 -10.49 16.66
C HIS A 51 -8.18 -9.96 15.75
N GLU A 52 -8.78 -10.85 14.96
CA GLU A 52 -9.88 -10.47 14.08
C GLU A 52 -11.10 -9.98 14.85
N ALA A 53 -11.40 -10.57 16.01
CA ALA A 53 -12.53 -10.18 16.84
C ALA A 53 -12.45 -8.70 17.24
N ASP A 54 -11.29 -8.24 17.70
CA ASP A 54 -11.06 -6.85 18.09
C ASP A 54 -11.21 -5.89 16.89
N ALA A 55 -10.70 -6.29 15.72
CA ALA A 55 -10.89 -5.51 14.50
C ALA A 55 -12.38 -5.42 14.10
N ARG A 56 -13.14 -6.52 14.27
CA ARG A 56 -14.59 -6.54 14.01
C ARG A 56 -15.36 -5.63 14.97
N VAL A 57 -14.96 -5.54 16.23
CA VAL A 57 -15.55 -4.57 17.18
C VAL A 57 -15.34 -3.14 16.70
N GLY A 58 -14.15 -2.80 16.21
CA GLY A 58 -13.89 -1.50 15.59
C GLY A 58 -14.80 -1.21 14.39
N LEU A 59 -15.03 -2.20 13.53
CA LEU A 59 -15.98 -2.09 12.42
C LEU A 59 -17.42 -1.81 12.91
N GLU A 60 -17.90 -2.50 13.94
CA GLU A 60 -19.27 -2.29 14.44
C GLU A 60 -19.46 -0.89 15.04
N ARG A 61 -18.43 -0.34 15.70
CA ARG A 61 -18.46 1.07 16.17
C ARG A 61 -18.51 2.05 15.01
N TRP A 62 -17.70 1.82 13.99
CA TRP A 62 -17.72 2.66 12.78
C TRP A 62 -19.11 2.61 12.12
N LYS A 63 -19.72 1.43 11.98
CA LYS A 63 -21.09 1.27 11.45
C LYS A 63 -22.12 2.02 12.28
N ALA A 64 -21.99 2.02 13.60
CA ALA A 64 -22.88 2.77 14.49
C ALA A 64 -22.77 4.29 14.30
N ARG A 65 -21.56 4.80 13.99
CA ARG A 65 -21.31 6.22 13.70
C ARG A 65 -21.77 6.63 12.29
N HIS A 66 -21.65 5.71 11.33
CA HIS A 66 -21.89 5.95 9.90
C HIS A 66 -23.08 5.13 9.38
N ALA A 67 -24.19 5.13 10.12
CA ALA A 67 -25.37 4.31 9.79
C ALA A 67 -26.01 4.69 8.44
N ASP A 68 -25.86 5.95 8.04
CA ASP A 68 -26.21 6.50 6.74
C ASP A 68 -25.35 5.97 5.59
N ILE A 69 -24.10 5.57 5.84
CA ILE A 69 -23.25 4.96 4.82
C ILE A 69 -23.50 3.45 4.75
N VAL A 70 -23.76 2.82 5.89
CA VAL A 70 -23.97 1.36 6.00
C VAL A 70 -25.12 0.84 5.12
N LYS A 71 -26.15 1.66 4.85
CA LYS A 71 -27.25 1.28 3.95
C LYS A 71 -26.82 1.06 2.49
N TYR A 72 -25.67 1.59 2.08
CA TYR A 72 -25.10 1.41 0.74
C TYR A 72 -24.09 0.26 0.66
N LEU A 73 -23.63 -0.26 1.79
CA LEU A 73 -22.58 -1.26 1.81
C LEU A 73 -23.14 -2.65 1.52
N GLU A 74 -22.50 -3.32 0.58
CA GLU A 74 -22.69 -4.75 0.35
C GLU A 74 -21.74 -5.58 1.22
N PRO A 75 -22.03 -6.88 1.45
CA PRO A 75 -21.10 -7.76 2.17
C PRO A 75 -19.69 -7.80 1.57
N ASN A 76 -19.56 -7.60 0.26
CA ASN A 76 -18.27 -7.60 -0.45
C ASN A 76 -17.45 -6.31 -0.25
N ASP A 77 -18.09 -5.23 0.19
CA ASP A 77 -17.40 -3.96 0.44
C ASP A 77 -16.61 -3.99 1.75
N VAL A 78 -16.81 -5.00 2.59
CA VAL A 78 -16.06 -5.17 3.85
C VAL A 78 -14.90 -6.13 3.64
N LEU A 79 -13.69 -5.58 3.58
CA LEU A 79 -12.45 -6.32 3.34
C LEU A 79 -11.76 -6.61 4.67
N VAL A 80 -11.59 -7.89 4.99
CA VAL A 80 -10.86 -8.35 6.19
C VAL A 80 -9.52 -8.96 5.75
N ASP A 81 -8.44 -8.16 5.84
CA ASP A 81 -7.10 -8.59 5.47
C ASP A 81 -6.39 -9.21 6.69
N LYS A 82 -6.03 -10.50 6.64
CA LYS A 82 -5.07 -11.10 7.58
C LYS A 82 -3.66 -10.90 7.04
N MET A 83 -2.90 -10.03 7.68
CA MET A 83 -1.54 -9.69 7.29
C MET A 83 -0.53 -10.32 8.23
N ARG A 84 0.57 -10.82 7.65
CA ARG A 84 1.67 -11.40 8.43
C ARG A 84 2.73 -10.35 8.68
N GLY A 85 2.89 -9.95 9.93
CA GLY A 85 4.02 -9.15 10.40
C GLY A 85 5.28 -9.98 10.58
N ARG A 86 6.34 -9.35 11.10
CA ARG A 86 7.64 -10.02 11.33
C ARG A 86 7.53 -11.18 12.31
N TYR A 87 6.76 -11.00 13.39
CA TYR A 87 6.63 -11.96 14.49
C TYR A 87 5.18 -12.39 14.77
N LYS A 88 4.20 -11.63 14.29
CA LYS A 88 2.77 -11.87 14.56
C LYS A 88 1.91 -11.59 13.34
N THR A 89 0.78 -12.26 13.26
CA THR A 89 -0.31 -11.90 12.34
C THR A 89 -1.10 -10.75 12.95
N TRP A 90 -1.63 -9.90 12.09
CA TRP A 90 -2.57 -8.84 12.44
C TRP A 90 -3.68 -8.78 11.40
N THR A 91 -4.80 -8.20 11.78
CA THR A 91 -6.00 -8.05 10.95
C THR A 91 -6.23 -6.58 10.67
N ARG A 92 -6.54 -6.26 9.41
CA ARG A 92 -6.98 -4.94 8.97
C ARG A 92 -8.37 -5.05 8.38
N ILE A 93 -9.25 -4.14 8.77
CA ILE A 93 -10.56 -3.99 8.12
C ILE A 93 -10.55 -2.73 7.28
N ARG A 94 -10.87 -2.90 5.99
CA ARG A 94 -11.08 -1.80 5.04
C ARG A 94 -12.50 -1.85 4.50
N ILE A 95 -13.01 -0.69 4.10
CA ILE A 95 -14.30 -0.58 3.43
C ILE A 95 -14.08 0.00 2.04
N ASP A 96 -14.69 -0.63 1.03
CA ASP A 96 -14.82 -0.08 -0.32
C ASP A 96 -16.08 0.79 -0.39
N LEU A 97 -15.92 2.07 -0.72
CA LEU A 97 -17.03 3.03 -0.82
C LEU A 97 -17.59 3.15 -2.25
N GLN A 98 -17.32 2.18 -3.14
CA GLN A 98 -17.77 2.22 -4.53
C GLN A 98 -19.29 2.40 -4.68
N HIS A 99 -20.09 1.77 -3.79
CA HIS A 99 -21.55 1.86 -3.78
C HIS A 99 -22.09 3.09 -3.05
N VAL A 100 -21.23 3.82 -2.36
CA VAL A 100 -21.60 5.04 -1.63
C VAL A 100 -21.56 6.22 -2.62
N PRO A 101 -22.62 7.05 -2.68
CA PRO A 101 -22.63 8.28 -3.48
C PRO A 101 -21.45 9.18 -3.12
N GLU A 102 -20.79 9.77 -4.13
CA GLU A 102 -19.54 10.51 -3.91
C GLU A 102 -19.66 11.66 -2.88
N ALA A 103 -20.82 12.32 -2.83
CA ALA A 103 -21.11 13.38 -1.86
C ALA A 103 -21.26 12.89 -0.41
N GLU A 104 -21.54 11.61 -0.20
CA GLU A 104 -21.74 10.98 1.12
C GLU A 104 -20.55 10.13 1.54
N ARG A 105 -19.48 10.06 0.73
CA ARG A 105 -18.29 9.26 1.06
C ARG A 105 -17.55 9.88 2.24
N PRO A 106 -17.38 9.15 3.36
CA PRO A 106 -16.59 9.64 4.47
C PRO A 106 -15.11 9.72 4.07
N ALA A 107 -14.41 10.72 4.60
CA ALA A 107 -12.96 10.76 4.51
C ALA A 107 -12.33 9.65 5.39
N GLN A 108 -11.04 9.41 5.20
CA GLN A 108 -10.27 8.55 6.11
C GLN A 108 -10.29 9.13 7.52
N GLU A 109 -10.92 8.41 8.45
CA GLU A 109 -10.95 8.76 9.88
C GLU A 109 -9.78 8.15 10.65
N PRO A 110 -9.49 8.63 11.87
CA PRO A 110 -8.62 7.92 12.80
C PRO A 110 -9.13 6.49 13.01
N LEU A 111 -8.19 5.56 13.06
CA LEU A 111 -8.53 4.15 13.20
C LEU A 111 -9.14 3.85 14.57
N ASP A 112 -10.20 3.05 14.59
CA ASP A 112 -10.78 2.57 15.84
C ASP A 112 -9.84 1.51 16.46
N HIS A 113 -8.97 1.96 17.36
CA HIS A 113 -8.08 1.12 18.16
C HIS A 113 -8.61 1.02 19.61
N ASP A 114 -8.99 -0.18 20.03
CA ASP A 114 -9.33 -0.46 21.44
C ASP A 114 -8.10 -0.76 22.30
N GLU A 115 -7.05 -1.30 21.68
CA GLU A 115 -5.86 -1.73 22.37
C GLU A 115 -4.76 -0.70 22.09
N ALA A 116 -4.36 0.06 23.12
CA ALA A 116 -3.18 0.92 23.06
C ALA A 116 -1.95 0.05 22.85
N VAL A 117 -1.59 -0.11 21.60
CA VAL A 117 -0.63 -1.08 21.14
C VAL A 117 0.67 -0.39 20.79
N GLY A 118 1.71 -0.65 21.56
CA GLY A 118 3.08 -0.20 21.30
C GLY A 118 3.70 -0.72 19.98
N TRP A 119 2.92 -1.31 19.07
CA TRP A 119 3.36 -1.77 17.75
C TRP A 119 3.11 -0.78 16.61
N GLU A 120 2.47 0.38 16.86
CA GLU A 120 2.22 1.43 15.85
C GLU A 120 3.51 1.86 15.14
N ALA A 121 4.65 1.82 15.84
CA ALA A 121 5.97 2.14 15.29
C ALA A 121 6.59 1.04 14.40
N GLU A 122 6.11 -0.21 14.48
CA GLU A 122 6.73 -1.38 13.84
C GLU A 122 5.93 -1.97 12.66
N LEU A 123 4.66 -1.60 12.50
CA LEU A 123 3.92 -1.93 11.28
C LEU A 123 4.37 -0.97 10.17
N PRO A 124 4.57 -1.44 8.92
CA PRO A 124 4.99 -0.55 7.85
C PRO A 124 3.88 0.47 7.61
N ALA A 125 4.04 1.65 8.21
CA ALA A 125 3.39 2.86 7.75
C ALA A 125 3.69 2.95 6.25
N GLY A 126 2.65 3.13 5.45
CA GLY A 126 2.75 3.20 3.99
C GLY A 126 4.00 3.97 3.59
N GLY A 127 4.89 3.29 2.85
CA GLY A 127 6.29 3.65 2.74
C GLY A 127 6.54 5.14 2.44
N ALA A 128 7.23 5.79 3.37
CA ALA A 128 8.00 6.99 3.10
C ALA A 128 9.39 6.81 3.73
N ARG A 129 10.34 6.39 2.89
CA ARG A 129 11.75 6.52 3.23
C ARG A 129 12.07 8.01 3.19
N ARG A 130 12.07 8.68 4.34
CA ARG A 130 12.78 9.96 4.48
C ARG A 130 14.18 9.63 5.00
N GLY A 131 15.16 9.80 4.11
CA GLY A 131 16.55 9.82 4.49
C GLY A 131 16.78 10.93 5.51
N GLY A 132 17.46 10.60 6.59
CA GLY A 132 17.95 11.59 7.54
C GLY A 132 18.95 12.49 6.85
N VAL A 133 18.66 13.79 6.85
CA VAL A 133 19.70 14.82 6.82
C VAL A 133 19.93 15.15 8.28
N GLU A 134 21.10 14.78 8.77
CA GLU A 134 21.64 15.15 10.07
C GLU A 134 21.94 16.66 10.03
N PRO A 135 21.42 17.48 10.96
CA PRO A 135 21.90 18.85 11.10
C PRO A 135 23.21 18.83 11.89
N GLU A 136 24.28 19.34 11.29
CA GLU A 136 25.47 19.80 12.01
C GLU A 136 25.05 20.97 12.92
N ASP A 137 25.33 20.83 14.22
CA ASP A 137 25.26 21.94 15.19
C ASP A 137 26.63 22.67 15.24
N PRO A 138 26.64 23.99 15.49
CA PRO A 138 27.81 24.86 15.41
C PRO A 138 28.80 24.73 16.59
#